data_AF-A0A8J7MLZ3-F1
#
_entry.id   AF-A0A8J7MLZ3-F1
#
_cell.length_a   1.000
_cell.length_b   1.000
_cell.length_c   1.000
_cell.angle_alpha   90.00
_cell.angle_beta   90.00
_cell.angle_gamma   90.00
#
_symmetry.space_group_name_H-M   'P 1'
#
loop_
_entity.id
_entity.type
_entity.pdbx_description
1 polymer ?
#
loop_
_entity_poly.entity_id
_entity_poly.type
_entity_poly.pdbx_seq_one_letter_code
_entity_poly.pdbx_strand_id
1 'polypeptide(L)'
;MLKIAFSSIYKYALPKGHRFPMSKYELIPAQLLHQGIIEKEQFFEPKVLEEAWIFRTHCPIYWKSLKELTISPKAARKIGFPVNENLIERGRVIT
;
A
#
# COMPACT_ATOMS: atom_id res chain seq x y z
N MET A 1 -24.17 -1.34 -7.09
CA MET A 1 -23.33 -2.50 -6.71
C MET A 1 -22.06 -1.98 -6.04
N LEU A 2 -21.72 -2.47 -4.85
CA LEU A 2 -20.52 -2.04 -4.12
C LEU A 2 -19.27 -2.55 -4.86
N LYS A 3 -18.31 -1.67 -5.14
CA LYS A 3 -16.98 -2.02 -5.68
C LYS A 3 -15.93 -1.89 -4.60
N ILE A 4 -15.02 -2.85 -4.52
CA ILE A 4 -13.96 -2.91 -3.52
C ILE A 4 -12.60 -2.96 -4.22
N ALA A 5 -11.80 -1.94 -3.95
CA ALA A 5 -10.40 -1.89 -4.38
C ALA A 5 -9.58 -2.90 -3.56
N PHE A 6 -9.00 -3.90 -4.22
CA PHE A 6 -8.11 -4.87 -3.58
C PHE A 6 -7.01 -5.30 -4.53
N SER A 7 -5.78 -5.40 -4.04
CA SER A 7 -4.64 -5.98 -4.75
C SER A 7 -3.77 -6.76 -3.78
N SER A 8 -3.21 -7.87 -4.25
CA SER A 8 -2.27 -8.69 -3.49
C SER A 8 -1.00 -7.92 -3.08
N ILE A 9 -0.64 -6.86 -3.81
CA ILE A 9 0.50 -5.97 -3.52
C ILE A 9 0.36 -5.25 -2.17
N TYR A 10 -0.85 -5.21 -1.59
CA TYR A 10 -1.08 -4.65 -0.27
C TYR A 10 -0.48 -5.51 0.83
N LYS A 11 -0.21 -6.79 0.59
CA LYS A 11 0.58 -7.60 1.50
C LYS A 11 2.05 -7.20 1.39
N TYR A 12 2.66 -6.88 2.53
CA TYR A 12 4.04 -6.41 2.57
C TYR A 12 4.84 -7.15 3.64
N ALA A 13 5.98 -7.73 3.25
CA ALA A 13 6.83 -8.45 4.18
C ALA A 13 7.40 -7.49 5.23
N LEU A 14 7.17 -7.83 6.50
CA LEU A 14 7.65 -7.07 7.63
C LEU A 14 8.59 -7.93 8.50
N PRO A 15 9.56 -7.32 9.19
CA PRO A 15 10.39 -8.03 10.14
C PRO A 15 9.56 -8.74 11.20
N LYS A 16 10.07 -9.88 11.70
CA LYS A 16 9.44 -10.61 12.79
C LYS A 16 9.24 -9.67 14.00
N GLY A 17 8.05 -9.71 14.60
CA GLY A 17 7.71 -8.86 15.74
C GLY A 17 7.29 -7.42 15.37
N HIS A 18 7.18 -7.09 14.08
CA HIS A 18 6.62 -5.80 13.67
C HIS A 18 5.16 -5.68 14.11
N ARG A 19 4.79 -4.53 14.68
CA ARG A 19 3.46 -4.32 15.32
C ARG A 19 2.32 -4.07 14.32
N PHE A 20 2.64 -3.75 13.08
CA PHE A 20 1.62 -3.50 12.07
C PHE A 20 0.94 -4.80 11.62
N PRO A 21 -0.39 -4.92 11.69
CA PRO A 21 -1.12 -6.16 11.43
C PRO A 21 -1.26 -6.43 9.93
N MET A 22 -0.19 -6.90 9.28
CA MET A 22 -0.18 -7.11 7.82
C MET A 22 -1.18 -8.17 7.35
N SER A 23 -1.43 -9.19 8.18
CA SER A 23 -2.37 -10.27 7.88
C SER A 23 -3.78 -9.78 7.56
N LYS A 24 -4.18 -8.58 8.01
CA LYS A 24 -5.50 -8.01 7.72
C LYS A 24 -5.78 -7.88 6.22
N TYR A 25 -4.75 -7.64 5.40
CA TYR A 25 -4.93 -7.49 3.95
C TYR A 25 -5.31 -8.81 3.28
N GLU A 26 -4.99 -9.96 3.88
CA GLU A 26 -5.44 -11.26 3.38
C GLU A 26 -6.75 -11.69 4.05
N LEU A 27 -6.85 -11.49 5.37
CA LEU A 27 -7.94 -12.00 6.17
C LEU A 27 -9.25 -11.25 5.97
N ILE A 28 -9.22 -9.92 5.78
CA ILE A 28 -10.47 -9.15 5.61
C ILE A 28 -11.18 -9.54 4.30
N PRO A 29 -10.53 -9.52 3.12
CA PRO A 29 -11.19 -9.96 1.88
C PRO A 29 -11.68 -11.40 1.95
N ALA A 30 -10.87 -12.31 2.52
CA ALA A 30 -11.23 -13.72 2.69
C ALA A 30 -12.46 -13.88 3.59
N GLN A 31 -12.53 -13.15 4.70
CA GLN A 31 -13.65 -13.20 5.63
C GLN A 31 -14.94 -12.66 5.01
N LEU A 32 -14.87 -11.56 4.24
CA LEU A 32 -16.03 -10.98 3.56
C LEU A 32 -16.63 -11.94 2.53
N LEU A 33 -15.77 -12.63 1.76
CA LEU A 33 -16.19 -13.69 0.83
C LEU A 33 -16.78 -14.88 1.56
N HIS A 34 -16.13 -15.35 2.63
CA HIS A 34 -16.59 -16.49 3.42
C HIS A 34 -17.97 -16.25 4.05
N GLN A 35 -18.23 -15.04 4.52
CA GLN A 35 -19.51 -14.65 5.11
C GLN A 35 -20.60 -14.35 4.07
N GLY A 36 -20.29 -14.39 2.77
CA GLY A 36 -21.23 -14.04 1.70
C GLY A 36 -21.66 -12.57 1.72
N ILE A 37 -20.87 -11.69 2.36
CA ILE A 37 -21.17 -10.25 2.39
C ILE A 37 -20.90 -9.62 1.01
N ILE A 38 -19.95 -10.19 0.28
CA ILE A 38 -19.59 -9.79 -1.08
C ILE A 38 -19.27 -11.01 -1.94
N GLU A 39 -19.36 -10.80 -3.25
CA GLU A 39 -18.94 -11.74 -4.30
C GLU A 39 -17.57 -11.34 -4.87
N LYS A 40 -16.90 -12.26 -5.57
CA LYS A 40 -15.55 -12.00 -6.12
C LYS A 40 -15.56 -10.89 -7.17
N GLU A 41 -16.64 -10.79 -7.90
CA GLU A 41 -16.90 -9.86 -9.00
C GLU A 41 -17.02 -8.41 -8.52
N GLN A 42 -17.19 -8.21 -7.21
CA GLN A 42 -17.21 -6.88 -6.59
C GLN A 42 -15.81 -6.33 -6.33
N PHE A 43 -14.77 -7.16 -6.39
CA PHE A 43 -13.40 -6.70 -6.31
C PHE A 43 -12.90 -6.20 -7.66
N PHE A 44 -12.05 -5.18 -7.62
CA PHE A 44 -11.23 -4.77 -8.75
C PHE A 44 -9.81 -4.47 -8.26
N GLU A 45 -8.84 -4.69 -9.14
CA GLU A 45 -7.46 -4.30 -8.87
C GLU A 45 -7.23 -2.83 -9.21
N PRO A 46 -6.76 -2.01 -8.25
CA PRO A 46 -6.41 -0.64 -8.54
C PRO A 46 -5.16 -0.54 -9.39
N LYS A 47 -4.97 0.61 -10.01
CA LYS A 47 -3.82 0.93 -10.84
C LYS A 47 -2.81 1.77 -10.09
N VAL A 48 -1.63 1.87 -10.68
CA VAL A 48 -0.58 2.77 -10.22
C VAL A 48 -1.01 4.21 -10.45
N LEU A 49 -0.94 5.01 -9.40
CA LEU A 49 -1.18 6.45 -9.42
C LEU A 49 -0.11 7.16 -10.27
N GLU A 50 -0.56 8.10 -11.11
CA GLU A 50 0.34 8.99 -11.83
C GLU A 50 1.02 9.99 -10.88
N GLU A 51 2.29 10.33 -11.14
CA GLU A 51 3.06 11.20 -10.24
C GLU A 51 2.47 12.61 -10.12
N ALA A 52 1.73 13.08 -11.14
CA ALA A 52 1.02 14.35 -11.08
C ALA A 52 0.09 14.44 -9.86
N TRP A 53 -0.55 13.33 -9.46
CA TRP A 53 -1.40 13.29 -8.27
C TRP A 53 -0.60 13.31 -6.97
N ILE A 54 0.56 12.66 -6.93
CA ILE A 54 1.48 12.66 -5.78
C ILE A 54 1.93 14.09 -5.46
N PHE A 55 2.23 14.89 -6.49
CA PHE A 55 2.66 16.27 -6.34
C PHE A 55 1.59 17.23 -5.85
N ARG A 56 0.31 16.82 -5.82
CA ARG A 56 -0.77 17.65 -5.24
C ARG A 56 -0.72 17.68 -3.71
N THR A 57 0.00 16.75 -3.08
CA THR A 57 0.08 16.64 -1.61
C THR A 57 1.52 16.57 -1.09
N HIS A 58 2.47 16.06 -1.87
CA HIS A 58 3.85 15.84 -1.44
C HIS A 58 4.84 16.78 -2.13
N CYS A 59 5.82 17.25 -1.36
CA CYS A 59 6.96 18.00 -1.88
C CYS A 59 7.74 17.15 -2.93
N PRO A 60 8.09 17.70 -4.11
CA PRO A 60 8.84 16.97 -5.13
C PRO A 60 10.18 16.41 -4.65
N ILE A 61 10.88 17.14 -3.77
CA ILE A 61 12.17 16.70 -3.20
C ILE A 61 11.96 15.45 -2.32
N TYR A 62 10.91 15.45 -1.51
CA TYR A 62 10.57 14.30 -0.68
C TYR A 62 10.21 13.09 -1.54
N TRP A 63 9.35 13.27 -2.54
CA TRP A 63 8.98 12.21 -3.48
C TRP A 63 10.19 11.63 -4.20
N LYS A 64 11.08 12.49 -4.72
CA LYS A 64 12.34 12.06 -5.35
C LYS A 64 13.19 11.21 -4.40
N SER A 65 13.34 11.64 -3.14
CA SER A 65 14.13 10.89 -2.16
C SER A 65 13.56 9.51 -1.82
N LEU A 66 12.23 9.36 -1.87
CA LEU A 66 11.57 8.06 -1.71
C LEU A 66 11.81 7.17 -2.93
N LYS A 67 11.58 7.72 -4.12
CA LYS A 67 11.72 7.00 -5.40
C LYS A 67 13.15 6.53 -5.65
N GLU A 68 14.14 7.34 -5.27
CA GLU A 68 15.58 7.02 -5.40
C GLU A 68 16.15 6.28 -4.17
N LEU A 69 15.32 6.02 -3.15
CA LEU A 69 15.74 5.41 -1.87
C LEU A 69 16.87 6.16 -1.15
N THR A 70 17.00 7.46 -1.38
CA THR A 70 17.99 8.36 -0.76
C THR A 70 17.45 9.08 0.48
N ILE A 71 16.23 8.73 0.93
CA ILE A 71 15.61 9.29 2.11
C ILE A 71 16.47 9.09 3.37
N SER A 72 16.60 10.13 4.19
CA SER A 72 17.44 10.06 5.40
C SER A 72 16.96 8.97 6.37
N PRO A 73 17.85 8.32 7.14
CA PRO A 73 17.47 7.33 8.14
C PRO A 73 16.47 7.85 9.19
N LYS A 74 16.58 9.14 9.55
CA LYS A 74 15.64 9.80 10.47
C LYS A 74 14.22 9.87 9.88
N ALA A 75 14.10 10.22 8.60
CA ALA A 75 12.81 10.28 7.92
C ALA A 75 12.24 8.88 7.64
N ALA A 76 13.07 7.93 7.22
CA ALA A 76 12.67 6.53 7.06
C ALA A 76 12.09 5.92 8.35
N ARG A 77 12.71 6.18 9.51
CA ARG A 77 12.17 5.74 10.80
C ARG A 77 10.79 6.33 11.12
N LYS A 78 10.48 7.55 10.67
CA LYS A 78 9.15 8.17 10.85
C LYS A 78 8.07 7.50 10.01
N ILE A 79 8.43 6.90 8.87
CA ILE A 79 7.49 6.14 8.03
C ILE A 79 7.00 4.89 8.78
N GLY A 80 7.83 4.31 9.64
CA GLY A 80 7.45 3.15 10.46
C GLY A 80 7.39 1.83 9.68
N PHE A 81 7.97 1.81 8.48
CA PHE A 81 8.13 0.63 7.63
C PHE A 81 9.57 0.58 7.10
N PRO A 82 10.13 -0.60 6.83
CA PRO A 82 11.32 -0.73 6.00
C PRO A 82 11.09 -0.01 4.66
N VAL A 83 11.93 0.97 4.32
CA VAL A 83 11.78 1.70 3.05
C VAL A 83 12.57 0.97 1.97
N ASN A 84 11.87 0.47 0.97
CA ASN A 84 12.41 -0.17 -0.23
C ASN A 84 11.43 0.03 -1.39
N GLU A 85 11.82 -0.40 -2.60
CA GLU A 85 11.02 -0.26 -3.82
C GLU A 85 9.59 -0.79 -3.64
N ASN A 86 9.43 -1.96 -3.02
CA ASN A 86 8.13 -2.57 -2.76
C ASN A 86 7.22 -1.69 -1.89
N LEU A 87 7.76 -0.94 -0.91
CA LEU A 87 6.96 -0.01 -0.11
C LEU A 87 6.46 1.16 -0.96
N ILE A 88 7.30 1.67 -1.86
CA ILE A 88 6.95 2.79 -2.73
C ILE A 88 5.93 2.34 -3.79
N GLU A 89 6.16 1.19 -4.41
CA GLU A 89 5.27 0.62 -5.42
C GLU A 89 3.87 0.37 -4.85
N ARG A 90 3.76 -0.36 -3.74
CA ARG A 90 2.45 -0.64 -3.13
C ARG A 90 1.72 0.61 -2.68
N GLY A 91 2.45 1.65 -2.26
CA GLY A 91 1.87 2.93 -1.87
C GLY A 91 1.24 3.70 -3.04
N ARG A 92 1.57 3.34 -4.28
CA ARG A 92 1.03 3.95 -5.50
C ARG A 92 -0.15 3.19 -6.10
N VAL A 93 -0.40 1.93 -5.73
CA VAL A 93 -1.48 1.12 -6.32
C VAL A 93 -2.81 1.47 -5.64
N ILE A 94 -3.46 2.57 -6.05
CA ILE A 94 -4.65 3.10 -5.37
C ILE A 94 -5.72 3.74 -6.28
N THR A 95 -5.60 3.67 -7.61
CA THR A 95 -6.55 4.30 -8.57
C THR A 95 -7.50 3.36 -9.28
#